data_AF-A0A1G6T2T8-F1
#
_entry.id   AF-A0A1G6T2T8-F1
#
_cell.length_a   1.000
_cell.length_b   1.000
_cell.length_c   1.000
_cell.angle_alpha   90.00
_cell.angle_beta   90.00
_cell.angle_gamma   90.00
#
_symmetry.space_group_name_H-M   'P 1'
#
loop_
_entity.id
_entity.type
_entity.pdbx_description
1 polymer ?
#
loop_
_entity_poly.entity_id
_entity_poly.type
_entity_poly.pdbx_seq_one_letter_code
_entity_poly.pdbx_strand_id
1 'polypeptide(L)'
;MWSRRQYVDYALQRRHTLEALKRPTRTLTRADACDADPMLVRAALHHGEKSAVPCPVCGSSALVNLSYTFGEQLGQYSGRIKATRELEQMQDEIGEFKVCVVEVCVTCGWNHMIHSYLLGDGVKRRPPRRQPTVEDIYG
;
A
#
# COMPACT_ATOMS: atom_id res chain seq x y z
N MET A 1 0.45 15.07 7.82
CA MET A 1 1.03 13.73 8.02
C MET A 1 2.24 13.81 8.95
N TRP A 2 2.24 13.05 10.04
CA TRP A 2 3.39 12.87 10.94
C TRP A 2 4.60 12.30 10.20
N SER A 3 5.78 12.37 10.82
CA SER A 3 7.00 11.80 10.26
C SER A 3 6.81 10.30 10.00
N ARG A 4 7.03 9.85 8.75
CA ARG A 4 7.02 8.43 8.38
C ARG A 4 8.23 7.74 9.03
N ARG A 5 8.00 6.88 10.02
CA ARG A 5 9.05 6.14 10.74
C ARG A 5 9.36 4.82 10.04
N GLN A 6 10.57 4.28 10.23
CA GLN A 6 11.03 3.01 9.62
C GLN A 6 10.72 2.91 8.12
N TYR A 7 10.98 3.99 7.39
CA TYR A 7 10.68 4.07 5.97
C TYR A 7 11.61 3.15 5.17
N VAL A 8 11.02 2.26 4.37
CA VAL A 8 11.72 1.37 3.44
C VAL A 8 11.26 1.70 2.03
N ASP A 9 12.23 2.01 1.16
CA ASP A 9 12.02 2.22 -0.26
C ASP A 9 12.42 0.97 -1.05
N TYR A 10 11.48 0.44 -1.83
CA TYR A 10 11.67 -0.76 -2.65
C TYR A 10 12.10 -0.44 -4.08
N ALA A 11 12.51 0.80 -4.38
CA ALA A 11 12.93 1.24 -5.72
C ALA A 11 14.06 0.39 -6.33
N LEU A 12 14.98 -0.14 -5.52
CA LEU A 12 16.04 -1.03 -6.02
C LEU A 12 15.48 -2.36 -6.51
N GLN A 13 14.58 -2.98 -5.74
CA GLN A 13 13.91 -4.22 -6.12
C GLN A 13 13.04 -4.01 -7.37
N ARG A 14 12.31 -2.89 -7.40
CA ARG A 14 11.51 -2.48 -8.56
C ARG A 14 12.36 -2.36 -9.82
N ARG A 15 13.49 -1.66 -9.72
CA ARG A 15 14.41 -1.48 -10.85
C ARG A 15 14.99 -2.81 -11.32
N HIS A 16 15.40 -3.66 -10.39
CA HIS A 16 15.91 -4.99 -10.71
C HIS A 16 14.89 -5.83 -11.50
N THR A 17 13.61 -5.84 -11.08
CA THR A 17 12.54 -6.54 -11.83
C THR A 17 12.35 -5.96 -13.23
N LEU A 18 12.35 -4.63 -13.37
CA LEU A 18 12.22 -3.98 -14.67
C LEU A 18 13.43 -4.21 -15.59
N GLU A 19 14.63 -4.26 -15.04
CA GLU A 19 15.84 -4.62 -15.79
C GLU A 19 15.80 -6.08 -16.23
N ALA A 20 15.37 -7.00 -15.36
CA ALA A 20 15.21 -8.42 -15.70
C ALA A 20 14.23 -8.63 -16.87
N LEU A 21 13.16 -7.82 -16.96
CA LEU A 21 12.23 -7.83 -18.10
C LEU A 21 12.83 -7.31 -19.41
N LYS A 22 13.80 -6.38 -19.33
CA LYS A 22 14.41 -5.74 -20.50
C LYS A 22 15.60 -6.52 -21.07
N ARG A 23 16.22 -7.39 -20.28
CA ARG A 23 17.40 -8.15 -20.71
C ARG A 23 17.05 -9.12 -21.83
N PRO A 24 17.94 -9.30 -22.83
CA PRO A 24 17.71 -10.22 -23.95
C PRO A 24 17.70 -11.69 -23.49
N THR A 25 18.49 -12.03 -22.47
CA THR A 25 18.41 -13.33 -21.80
C THR A 25 17.22 -13.32 -20.84
N ARG A 26 16.14 -13.99 -21.24
CA ARG A 26 14.84 -13.91 -20.58
C ARG A 26 14.79 -14.75 -19.29
N THR A 27 15.27 -14.16 -18.19
CA THR A 27 15.16 -14.75 -16.84
C THR A 27 13.81 -14.52 -16.19
N LEU A 28 13.07 -13.51 -16.64
CA LEU A 28 11.72 -13.18 -16.17
C LEU A 28 10.83 -12.87 -17.36
N THR A 29 9.64 -13.47 -17.42
CA THR A 29 8.70 -13.17 -18.50
C THR A 29 7.76 -12.04 -18.12
N ARG A 30 7.14 -11.41 -19.12
CA ARG A 30 6.10 -10.41 -18.87
C ARG A 30 4.91 -10.99 -18.10
N ALA A 31 4.57 -12.25 -18.30
CA ALA A 31 3.49 -12.91 -17.56
C ALA A 31 3.84 -13.05 -16.08
N ASP A 32 5.08 -13.41 -15.76
CA ASP A 32 5.54 -13.56 -14.37
C ASP A 32 5.60 -12.22 -13.62
N ALA A 33 5.91 -11.14 -14.32
CA ALA A 33 5.99 -9.80 -13.70
C ALA A 33 4.64 -9.06 -13.69
N CYS A 34 3.68 -9.55 -14.47
CA CYS A 34 2.35 -8.95 -14.60
C CYS A 34 1.28 -9.95 -14.16
N ASP A 35 1.48 -10.49 -12.97
CA ASP A 35 0.72 -11.58 -12.37
C ASP A 35 -0.24 -11.09 -11.28
N ALA A 36 -0.54 -9.78 -11.23
CA ALA A 36 -1.43 -9.22 -10.23
C ALA A 36 -2.77 -9.98 -10.16
N ASP A 37 -3.09 -10.47 -8.96
CA ASP A 37 -4.33 -11.20 -8.71
C ASP A 37 -5.55 -10.35 -9.11
N PRO A 38 -6.61 -10.95 -9.71
CA PRO A 38 -7.81 -10.22 -10.10
C PRO A 38 -8.47 -9.41 -8.96
N MET A 39 -8.38 -9.87 -7.71
CA MET A 39 -8.84 -9.11 -6.55
C MET A 39 -7.98 -7.89 -6.27
N LEU A 40 -6.66 -7.97 -6.46
CA LEU A 40 -5.75 -6.82 -6.34
C LEU A 40 -6.05 -5.77 -7.40
N VAL A 41 -6.29 -6.20 -8.64
CA VAL A 41 -6.71 -5.30 -9.74
C VAL A 41 -8.06 -4.65 -9.43
N ARG A 42 -9.03 -5.42 -8.91
CA ARG A 42 -10.33 -4.87 -8.50
C ARG A 42 -10.19 -3.86 -7.36
N ALA A 43 -9.34 -4.13 -6.38
CA ALA A 43 -9.04 -3.21 -5.31
C ALA A 43 -8.43 -1.90 -5.84
N ALA A 44 -7.47 -2.00 -6.77
CA ALA A 44 -6.88 -0.88 -7.49
C ALA A 44 -7.94 -0.01 -8.19
N LEU A 45 -8.92 -0.62 -8.86
CA LEU A 45 -9.98 0.11 -9.56
C LEU A 45 -10.90 0.91 -8.64
N HIS A 46 -11.17 0.43 -7.43
CA HIS A 46 -12.18 1.03 -6.54
C HIS A 46 -11.60 1.85 -5.38
N HIS A 47 -10.37 1.54 -4.97
CA HIS A 47 -9.73 2.12 -3.78
C HIS A 47 -8.33 2.70 -4.07
N GLY A 48 -7.81 2.55 -5.28
CA GLY A 48 -6.49 3.04 -5.66
C GLY A 48 -6.45 4.54 -5.95
N GLU A 49 -5.31 5.15 -5.65
CA GLU A 49 -5.00 6.53 -6.02
C GLU A 49 -4.19 6.54 -7.32
N LYS A 50 -4.56 7.38 -8.29
CA LYS A 50 -3.84 7.43 -9.58
C LYS A 50 -2.38 7.81 -9.36
N SER A 51 -1.48 7.04 -9.95
CA SER A 51 -0.06 7.38 -9.99
C SER A 51 0.18 8.50 -11.00
N ALA A 52 1.15 9.36 -10.70
CA ALA A 52 1.57 10.44 -11.59
C ALA A 52 2.44 9.93 -12.77
N VAL A 53 2.98 8.71 -12.65
CA VAL A 53 3.84 8.11 -13.66
C VAL A 53 3.09 7.00 -14.42
N PRO A 54 3.37 6.81 -15.72
CA PRO A 54 2.79 5.72 -16.48
C PRO A 54 3.34 4.36 -16.02
N CYS A 55 2.62 3.29 -16.36
CA CYS A 55 3.06 1.93 -16.11
C CYS A 55 4.44 1.67 -16.75
N PRO A 56 5.45 1.20 -15.99
CA PRO A 56 6.79 0.97 -16.52
C PRO A 56 6.87 -0.22 -17.50
N VAL A 57 5.83 -1.07 -17.56
CA VAL A 57 5.79 -2.25 -18.44
C VAL A 57 5.01 -1.97 -19.73
N CYS A 58 3.82 -1.39 -19.64
CA CYS A 58 2.95 -1.19 -20.81
C CYS A 58 2.74 0.27 -21.23
N GLY A 59 3.25 1.25 -20.46
CA GLY A 59 3.10 2.68 -20.75
C GLY A 59 1.70 3.27 -20.48
N SER A 60 0.73 2.45 -20.07
CA SER A 60 -0.63 2.91 -19.73
C SER A 60 -0.62 3.91 -18.56
N SER A 61 -1.47 4.93 -18.63
CA SER A 61 -1.74 5.87 -17.53
C SER A 61 -2.62 5.27 -16.43
N ALA A 62 -3.04 4.01 -16.57
CA ALA A 62 -3.87 3.30 -15.60
C ALA A 62 -3.00 2.59 -14.53
N LEU A 63 -1.98 3.28 -14.03
CA LEU A 63 -1.17 2.86 -12.88
C LEU A 63 -1.74 3.53 -11.63
N VAL A 64 -2.02 2.75 -10.59
CA VAL A 64 -2.58 3.25 -9.33
C VAL A 64 -1.79 2.73 -8.15
N ASN A 65 -1.84 3.44 -7.04
CA ASN A 65 -1.21 3.08 -5.78
C ASN A 65 -2.29 2.68 -4.78
N LEU A 66 -2.09 1.54 -4.12
CA LEU A 66 -2.89 1.04 -3.02
C LEU A 66 -2.09 1.13 -1.73
N SER A 67 -2.69 1.68 -0.69
CA SER A 67 -2.08 1.75 0.64
C SER A 67 -2.78 0.77 1.57
N TYR A 68 -2.12 -0.34 1.87
CA TYR A 68 -2.58 -1.33 2.84
C TYR A 68 -2.09 -0.98 4.24
N THR A 69 -2.98 -1.04 5.23
CA THR A 69 -2.66 -0.75 6.64
C THR A 69 -2.64 -2.01 7.47
N PHE A 70 -1.59 -2.21 8.27
CA PHE A 70 -1.39 -3.35 9.15
C PHE A 70 -0.98 -2.91 10.55
N GLY A 71 -1.40 -3.63 11.59
CA GLY A 71 -0.95 -3.35 12.96
C GLY A 71 -1.86 -3.96 13.99
N GLU A 72 -1.30 -4.31 15.16
CA GLU A 72 -2.07 -4.88 16.28
C GLU A 72 -3.14 -3.91 16.78
N GLN A 73 -2.82 -2.61 16.82
CA GLN A 73 -3.76 -1.56 17.24
C GLN A 73 -4.90 -1.33 16.24
N LEU A 74 -4.85 -1.91 15.03
CA LEU A 74 -6.00 -1.87 14.10
C LEU A 74 -7.02 -2.98 14.39
N GLY A 75 -6.64 -4.03 15.12
CA GLY A 75 -7.48 -5.20 15.35
C GLY A 75 -8.06 -5.77 14.05
N GLN A 76 -9.38 -5.90 13.99
CA GLN A 76 -10.13 -6.40 12.81
C GLN A 76 -10.02 -5.52 11.54
N TYR A 77 -9.46 -4.31 11.67
CA TYR A 77 -9.24 -3.38 10.55
C TYR A 77 -7.85 -3.53 9.92
N SER A 78 -6.99 -4.38 10.49
CA SER A 78 -5.69 -4.73 9.89
C SER A 78 -5.89 -5.42 8.53
N GLY A 79 -5.02 -5.10 7.57
CA GLY A 79 -5.06 -5.60 6.19
C GLY A 79 -6.01 -4.86 5.25
N ARG A 80 -6.64 -3.76 5.70
CA ARG A 80 -7.53 -2.96 4.84
C ARG A 80 -6.78 -1.93 4.00
N ILE A 81 -7.41 -1.51 2.92
CA ILE A 81 -6.93 -0.43 2.05
C ILE A 81 -7.48 0.90 2.58
N LYS A 82 -6.63 1.92 2.59
CA LYS A 82 -6.96 3.26 3.04
C LYS A 82 -6.44 4.31 2.08
N ALA A 83 -7.25 5.31 1.78
CA ALA A 83 -6.82 6.47 1.01
C ALA A 83 -5.82 7.31 1.84
N THR A 84 -4.97 8.08 1.18
CA THR A 84 -3.95 8.92 1.83
C THR A 84 -4.58 9.86 2.86
N ARG A 85 -5.74 10.45 2.54
CA ARG A 85 -6.52 11.29 3.48
C ARG A 85 -6.99 10.55 4.74
N GLU A 86 -7.30 9.25 4.64
CA GLU A 86 -7.72 8.46 5.79
C GLU A 86 -6.51 8.12 6.67
N LEU A 87 -5.34 7.85 6.06
CA LEU A 87 -4.10 7.61 6.78
C LEU A 87 -3.70 8.81 7.65
N GLU A 88 -3.94 10.03 7.16
CA GLU A 88 -3.67 11.26 7.90
C GLU A 88 -4.52 11.41 9.16
N GLN A 89 -5.78 10.97 9.13
CA GLN A 89 -6.67 10.95 10.30
C GLN A 89 -6.28 9.81 11.25
N MET A 90 -6.02 8.63 10.69
CA MET A 90 -5.66 7.43 11.45
C MET A 90 -4.38 7.60 12.26
N GLN A 91 -3.42 8.41 11.81
CA GLN A 91 -2.16 8.62 12.55
C GLN A 91 -2.36 9.30 13.91
N ASP A 92 -3.43 10.06 14.08
CA ASP A 92 -3.73 10.79 15.32
C ASP A 92 -4.55 9.91 16.28
N GLU A 93 -5.36 8.99 15.73
CA GLU A 93 -6.21 8.06 16.47
C GLU A 93 -5.48 6.79 16.91
N ILE A 94 -4.60 6.26 16.05
CA ILE A 94 -3.92 4.98 16.23
C ILE A 94 -2.44 5.26 16.46
N GLY A 95 -1.94 4.77 17.58
CA GLY A 95 -0.58 5.11 17.99
C GLY A 95 0.52 4.47 17.18
N GLU A 96 0.28 3.30 16.59
CA GLU A 96 1.21 2.75 15.59
C GLU A 96 0.54 1.79 14.62
N PHE A 97 0.79 1.99 13.33
CA PHE A 97 0.45 1.04 12.28
C PHE A 97 1.40 1.15 11.09
N LYS A 98 1.60 0.03 10.39
CA LYS A 98 2.39 -0.07 9.16
C LYS A 98 1.52 0.19 7.94
N VAL A 99 2.03 1.01 7.04
CA VAL A 99 1.47 1.22 5.70
C VAL A 99 2.39 0.56 4.69
N CYS A 100 1.82 -0.25 3.80
CA CYS A 100 2.49 -0.82 2.65
C CYS A 100 1.85 -0.26 1.38
N VAL A 101 2.63 0.45 0.58
CA VAL A 101 2.16 1.06 -0.67
C VAL A 101 2.55 0.17 -1.84
N VAL A 102 1.55 -0.28 -2.59
CA VAL A 102 1.70 -1.17 -3.75
C VAL A 102 1.20 -0.44 -4.99
N GLU A 103 2.04 -0.29 -6.00
CA GLU A 103 1.59 0.15 -7.32
C GLU A 103 0.98 -1.04 -8.08
N VAL A 104 -0.10 -0.80 -8.81
CA VAL A 104 -0.83 -1.81 -9.58
C VAL A 104 -1.27 -1.19 -10.91
N CYS A 105 -0.97 -1.84 -12.03
CA CYS A 105 -1.47 -1.44 -13.34
C CYS A 105 -2.71 -2.25 -13.69
N VAL A 106 -3.85 -1.58 -13.80
CA VAL A 106 -5.13 -2.23 -14.11
C VAL A 106 -5.23 -2.68 -15.58
N THR A 107 -4.30 -2.26 -16.43
CA THR A 107 -4.26 -2.67 -17.85
C THR A 107 -3.48 -3.95 -18.07
N CYS A 108 -2.25 -4.03 -17.54
CA CYS A 108 -1.39 -5.18 -17.83
C CYS A 108 -1.21 -6.15 -16.67
N GLY A 109 -1.63 -5.82 -15.44
CA GLY A 109 -1.44 -6.67 -14.27
C GLY A 109 -0.08 -6.52 -13.59
N TRP A 110 0.69 -5.47 -13.90
CA TRP A 110 1.92 -5.16 -13.16
C TRP A 110 1.58 -4.81 -11.71
N ASN A 111 2.27 -5.38 -10.74
CA ASN A 111 2.23 -4.92 -9.35
C ASN A 111 3.60 -4.92 -8.69
N HIS A 112 3.84 -3.93 -7.82
CA HIS A 112 5.08 -3.88 -7.04
C HIS A 112 4.88 -3.09 -5.74
N MET A 113 5.42 -3.57 -4.63
CA MET A 113 5.49 -2.76 -3.41
C MET A 113 6.54 -1.67 -3.62
N ILE A 114 6.18 -0.40 -3.45
CA ILE A 114 7.09 0.73 -3.67
C ILE A 114 7.62 1.28 -2.35
N HIS A 115 6.79 1.34 -1.31
CA HIS A 115 7.18 1.88 -0.01
C HIS A 115 6.55 1.08 1.13
N SER A 116 7.22 1.00 2.26
CA SER A 116 6.58 0.67 3.53
C SER A 116 7.08 1.56 4.65
N TYR A 117 6.21 1.94 5.57
CA TYR A 117 6.55 2.83 6.68
C TYR A 117 5.57 2.70 7.83
N LEU A 118 5.97 3.13 9.02
CA LEU A 118 5.10 3.26 10.18
C LEU A 118 4.53 4.69 10.26
N LEU A 119 3.25 4.77 10.61
CA LEU A 119 2.56 5.99 11.01
C LEU A 119 2.09 5.87 12.47
N GLY A 120 1.77 7.00 13.08
CA GLY A 120 1.46 7.11 14.51
C GLY A 120 2.67 7.54 15.37
N ASP A 121 2.44 7.82 16.65
CA ASP A 121 3.37 8.42 17.61
C ASP A 121 4.20 7.38 18.36
N GLY A 122 3.90 6.09 18.15
CA GLY A 122 4.53 4.98 18.86
C GLY A 122 3.93 4.73 20.24
N VAL A 123 2.90 5.48 20.67
CA VAL A 123 2.25 5.28 21.97
C VAL A 123 1.20 4.18 21.83
N LYS A 124 1.34 3.09 22.60
CA LYS A 124 0.36 2.00 22.53
C LYS A 124 -1.02 2.42 23.03
N ARG A 125 -2.02 2.41 22.14
CA ARG A 125 -3.44 2.63 22.46
C ARG A 125 -4.23 1.33 22.36
N ARG A 126 -5.41 1.27 22.99
CA ARG A 126 -6.33 0.14 22.83
C ARG A 126 -6.85 0.11 21.38
N PRO A 127 -6.99 -1.07 20.75
CA PRO A 127 -7.52 -1.17 19.40
C PRO A 127 -8.95 -0.63 19.33
N PRO A 128 -9.35 0.05 18.22
CA PRO A 128 -10.69 0.59 18.08
C PRO A 128 -11.71 -0.55 17.99
N ARG A 129 -12.76 -0.45 18.80
CA ARG A 129 -13.89 -1.40 18.77
C ARG A 129 -14.81 -1.10 17.58
N ARG A 130 -15.66 -2.06 17.24
CA ARG A 130 -16.62 -1.96 16.11
C ARG A 130 -17.69 -0.89 16.35
N GLN A 131 -18.02 -0.60 17.61
CA GLN A 131 -18.84 0.52 18.06
C GLN A 131 -18.13 1.18 19.26
N PRO A 132 -17.98 2.52 19.28
CA PRO A 132 -17.48 3.23 20.45
C PRO A 132 -18.43 3.03 21.63
N THR A 133 -17.88 2.71 22.79
CA THR A 133 -18.63 2.67 24.05
C THR A 133 -18.43 3.95 24.85
N VAL A 134 -19.31 4.21 25.83
CA VAL A 134 -19.22 5.39 26.72
C VAL A 134 -17.85 5.48 27.40
N GLU A 135 -17.25 4.34 27.73
CA GLU A 135 -15.89 4.22 28.29
C GLU A 135 -14.80 4.74 27.34
N ASP A 136 -15.01 4.71 26.04
CA ASP A 136 -14.04 5.19 25.04
C ASP A 136 -14.18 6.71 24.79
N ILE A 137 -15.29 7.33 25.20
CA ILE A 137 -15.59 8.76 25.02
C ILE A 137 -15.21 9.58 26.26
N TYR A 138 -15.38 8.99 27.45
CA TYR A 138 -15.22 9.68 28.73
C TYR A 138 -14.10 9.10 29.62
N GLY A 139 -13.40 8.06 29.15
CA GLY A 139 -12.36 7.33 29.89
C GLY A 139 -10.94 7.71 29.53
#